data_AF-Q0C3G9-F1
#
_entry.id   AF-Q0C3G9-F1
#
_cell.length_a   1.000
_cell.length_b   1.000
_cell.length_c   1.000
_cell.angle_alpha   90.00
_cell.angle_beta   90.00
_cell.angle_gamma   90.00
#
_symmetry.space_group_name_H-M   'P 1'
#
loop_
_entity.id
_entity.type
_entity.pdbx_description
1 polymer ?
#
loop_
_entity_poly.entity_id
_entity_poly.type
_entity_poly.pdbx_seq_one_letter_code
_entity_poly.pdbx_strand_id
1 'polypeptide(L)'
;MNGFLLVALGGAIGASLRHGVGLVAVRHLPLGWPWGTSFVNIAGSLAMGLLAGWLALKAEGASQEARLFLATGVLGGFTTFSAFSLEVATMLRSGETLKAGLYAGVSVLLGVSALFIGLWMARRIFA
;
A
#
# COMPACT_ATOMS: atom_id res chain seq x y z
N MET A 1 1.89 -14.23 22.43
CA MET A 1 1.01 -15.00 21.52
C MET A 1 -0.08 -14.13 20.84
N ASN A 2 -0.30 -12.87 21.24
CA ASN A 2 -1.39 -12.04 20.68
C ASN A 2 -1.07 -11.32 19.34
N GLY A 3 0.22 -11.04 19.05
CA GLY A 3 0.61 -10.27 17.87
C GLY A 3 0.26 -10.93 16.52
N PHE A 4 0.42 -12.25 16.41
CA PHE A 4 0.09 -12.98 15.18
C PHE A 4 -1.40 -12.92 14.84
N LEU A 5 -2.28 -13.01 15.84
CA LEU A 5 -3.73 -12.90 15.62
C LEU A 5 -4.11 -11.50 15.15
N LEU A 6 -3.53 -10.45 15.73
CA LEU A 6 -3.73 -9.08 15.28
C LEU A 6 -3.26 -8.86 13.84
N VAL A 7 -2.06 -9.35 13.51
CA VAL A 7 -1.53 -9.27 12.14
C VAL A 7 -2.39 -10.09 11.18
N ALA A 8 -2.86 -11.27 11.57
CA ALA A 8 -3.71 -12.13 10.73
C ALA A 8 -5.08 -11.49 10.47
N LEU A 9 -5.73 -10.93 11.49
CA LEU A 9 -7.00 -10.21 11.36
C LEU A 9 -6.85 -8.96 10.48
N GLY A 10 -5.85 -8.14 10.77
CA GLY A 10 -5.56 -6.96 9.95
C GLY A 10 -5.22 -7.34 8.52
N GLY A 11 -4.40 -8.37 8.33
CA GLY A 11 -4.00 -8.90 7.03
C GLY A 11 -5.18 -9.42 6.22
N ALA A 12 -6.13 -10.11 6.85
CA ALA A 12 -7.37 -10.56 6.21
C ALA A 12 -8.21 -9.37 5.72
N ILE A 13 -8.34 -8.31 6.53
CA ILE A 13 -9.04 -7.07 6.14
C ILE A 13 -8.31 -6.42 4.95
N GLY A 14 -7.01 -6.19 5.08
CA GLY A 14 -6.19 -5.55 4.04
C GLY A 14 -6.22 -6.30 2.72
N ALA A 15 -6.00 -7.62 2.74
CA ALA A 15 -6.01 -8.46 1.55
C ALA A 15 -7.40 -8.50 0.89
N SER A 16 -8.48 -8.50 1.67
CA SER A 16 -9.85 -8.45 1.16
C SER A 16 -10.15 -7.11 0.48
N LEU A 17 -9.75 -5.99 1.11
CA LEU A 17 -9.87 -4.66 0.50
C LEU A 17 -9.09 -4.57 -0.81
N ARG A 18 -7.86 -5.09 -0.83
CA ARG A 18 -7.04 -5.16 -2.05
C ARG A 18 -7.72 -5.98 -3.14
N HIS A 19 -8.29 -7.13 -2.79
CA HIS A 19 -9.05 -7.94 -3.74
C HIS A 19 -10.24 -7.18 -4.31
N GLY A 20 -11.02 -6.49 -3.44
CA GLY A 20 -12.14 -5.65 -3.86
C GLY A 20 -11.73 -4.53 -4.82
N VAL A 21 -10.64 -3.81 -4.52
CA VAL A 21 -10.08 -2.80 -5.44
C VAL A 21 -9.67 -3.42 -6.77
N GLY A 22 -9.05 -4.61 -6.75
CA GLY A 22 -8.69 -5.35 -7.96
C GLY A 22 -9.90 -5.65 -8.84
N LEU A 23 -11.00 -6.12 -8.24
CA LEU A 23 -12.25 -6.39 -8.96
C LEU A 23 -12.85 -5.11 -9.56
N VAL A 24 -12.89 -4.02 -8.79
CA VAL A 24 -13.39 -2.72 -9.27
C VAL A 24 -12.53 -2.20 -10.43
N ALA A 25 -11.20 -2.27 -10.31
CA ALA A 25 -10.28 -1.83 -11.34
C ALA A 25 -10.47 -2.60 -12.65
N VAL A 26 -10.58 -3.93 -12.60
CA VAL A 26 -10.82 -4.76 -13.79
C VAL A 26 -12.16 -4.43 -14.44
N ARG A 27 -13.19 -4.10 -13.66
CA ARG A 27 -14.54 -3.80 -14.16
C ARG A 27 -14.66 -2.40 -14.78
N HIS A 28 -13.94 -1.42 -14.26
CA HIS A 28 -14.18 0.00 -14.56
C HIS A 28 -13.01 0.74 -15.20
N LEU A 29 -11.80 0.18 -15.22
CA LEU A 29 -10.62 0.85 -15.74
C LEU A 29 -10.09 0.16 -17.00
N PRO A 30 -9.43 0.91 -17.91
CA PRO A 30 -8.88 0.36 -19.14
C PRO A 30 -7.89 -0.78 -18.87
N LEU A 31 -8.06 -1.88 -19.61
CA LEU A 31 -7.12 -2.99 -19.60
C LEU A 31 -5.79 -2.54 -20.21
N GLY A 32 -4.68 -3.00 -19.63
CA GLY A 32 -3.33 -2.72 -20.11
C GLY A 32 -2.45 -1.99 -19.11
N TRP A 33 -3.00 -1.31 -18.11
CA TRP A 33 -2.22 -0.78 -16.98
C TRP A 33 -2.65 -1.44 -15.67
N PRO A 34 -1.73 -1.75 -14.73
CA PRO A 34 -2.07 -2.42 -13.48
C PRO A 34 -2.66 -1.44 -12.46
N TRP A 35 -3.85 -0.93 -12.75
CA TRP A 35 -4.51 0.12 -11.97
C TRP A 35 -4.78 -0.29 -10.52
N GLY A 36 -5.24 -1.53 -10.31
CA GLY A 36 -5.52 -2.05 -8.97
C GLY A 36 -4.27 -2.02 -8.08
N THR A 37 -3.19 -2.64 -8.54
CA THR A 37 -1.90 -2.68 -7.83
C THR A 37 -1.30 -1.29 -7.62
N SER A 38 -1.33 -0.45 -8.66
CA SER A 38 -0.87 0.94 -8.56
C SER A 38 -1.61 1.70 -7.46
N PHE A 39 -2.94 1.61 -7.47
CA PHE A 39 -3.79 2.32 -6.52
C PHE A 39 -3.54 1.85 -5.09
N VAL A 40 -3.57 0.54 -4.83
CA VAL A 40 -3.42 0.04 -3.46
C VAL A 40 -2.04 0.35 -2.88
N ASN A 41 -0.99 0.30 -3.71
CA ASN A 41 0.37 0.63 -3.26
C ASN A 41 0.52 2.12 -2.96
N ILE A 42 -0.02 3.01 -3.81
CA ILE A 42 0.06 4.47 -3.60
C ILE A 42 -0.82 4.89 -2.42
N ALA A 43 -2.09 4.47 -2.39
CA ALA A 43 -3.02 4.79 -1.31
C ALA A 43 -2.55 4.19 0.03
N GLY A 44 -2.03 2.96 0.01
CA GLY A 44 -1.46 2.32 1.18
C GLY A 44 -0.19 3.02 1.68
N SER A 45 0.65 3.53 0.78
CA SER A 45 1.83 4.32 1.16
C SER A 45 1.46 5.65 1.81
N LEU A 46 0.45 6.35 1.28
CA LEU A 46 -0.11 7.56 1.90
C LEU A 46 -0.66 7.27 3.31
N ALA A 47 -1.47 6.22 3.43
CA ALA A 47 -2.04 5.79 4.70
C ALA A 47 -0.96 5.37 5.71
N MET A 48 0.11 4.72 5.24
CA MET A 48 1.27 4.37 6.07
C MET A 48 1.99 5.62 6.58
N GLY A 49 2.18 6.64 5.73
CA GLY A 49 2.73 7.92 6.15
C GLY A 49 1.89 8.61 7.22
N LEU A 50 0.56 8.63 7.03
CA LEU A 50 -0.37 9.18 8.03
C LEU A 50 -0.29 8.42 9.36
N LEU A 51 -0.31 7.09 9.30
CA LEU A 51 -0.23 6.21 10.47
C LEU A 51 1.11 6.40 11.20
N ALA A 52 2.22 6.39 10.48
CA ALA A 52 3.55 6.58 11.04
C ALA A 52 3.69 7.94 11.73
N GLY A 53 3.19 9.01 11.11
CA GLY A 53 3.21 10.35 11.71
C GLY A 53 2.31 10.47 12.94
N TRP A 54 1.12 9.86 12.91
CA TRP A 54 0.23 9.79 14.08
C TRP A 54 0.88 9.04 15.24
N LEU A 55 1.51 7.89 14.96
CA LEU A 55 2.24 7.10 15.95
C LEU A 55 3.45 7.86 16.51
N ALA A 56 4.12 8.67 15.71
CA ALA A 56 5.25 9.47 16.19
C ALA A 56 4.83 10.59 17.14
N LEU A 57 3.66 11.20 16.92
CA LEU A 57 3.21 12.40 17.65
C LEU A 57 2.34 12.10 18.87
N LYS A 58 1.46 11.10 18.78
CA LYS A 58 0.45 10.83 19.82
C LYS A 58 0.64 9.49 20.54
N ALA A 59 1.53 8.64 20.04
CA ALA A 59 1.68 7.28 20.54
C ALA A 59 2.97 7.05 21.32
N GLU A 60 3.26 7.91 22.31
CA GLU A 60 4.15 7.50 23.41
C GLU A 60 3.62 6.23 24.10
N GLY A 61 2.31 5.94 23.99
CA GLY A 61 1.66 4.73 24.49
C GLY A 61 0.71 3.98 23.53
N ALA A 62 0.56 4.35 22.24
CA ALA A 62 -0.26 3.49 21.37
C ALA A 62 0.44 2.14 21.25
N SER A 63 -0.29 1.12 21.69
CA SER A 63 0.25 -0.19 21.96
C SER A 63 0.96 -0.72 20.72
N GLN A 64 2.04 -1.44 20.94
CA GLN A 64 2.66 -2.30 19.94
C GLN A 64 1.61 -3.09 19.13
N GLU A 65 0.47 -3.41 19.73
CA GLU A 65 -0.70 -4.01 19.10
C GLU A 65 -1.31 -3.16 17.97
N ALA A 66 -1.47 -1.84 18.13
CA ALA A 66 -1.98 -0.97 17.08
C ALA A 66 -1.03 -0.93 15.87
N ARG A 67 0.29 -0.93 16.11
CA ARG A 67 1.29 -1.01 15.04
C ARG A 67 1.18 -2.34 14.29
N LEU A 68 1.08 -3.45 15.03
CA LEU A 68 0.94 -4.78 14.45
C LEU A 68 -0.37 -4.93 13.67
N PHE A 69 -1.48 -4.45 14.20
CA PHE A 69 -2.79 -4.54 13.55
C PHE A 69 -2.89 -3.62 12.32
N LEU A 70 -2.59 -2.33 12.46
CA LEU A 70 -2.80 -1.33 11.39
C LEU A 70 -1.68 -1.32 10.36
N ALA A 71 -0.41 -1.25 10.79
CA ALA A 71 0.71 -1.13 9.86
C ALA A 71 1.03 -2.49 9.24
N THR A 72 1.37 -3.49 10.06
CA THR A 72 1.78 -4.80 9.57
C THR A 72 0.58 -5.60 9.03
N GLY A 73 -0.56 -5.58 9.71
CA GLY A 73 -1.77 -6.28 9.31
C GLY A 73 -2.48 -5.59 8.14
N VAL A 74 -3.26 -4.54 8.43
CA VAL A 74 -4.15 -3.90 7.45
C VAL A 74 -3.38 -3.34 6.26
N LEU A 75 -2.41 -2.45 6.48
CA LEU A 75 -1.67 -1.83 5.38
C LEU A 75 -0.72 -2.82 4.68
N GLY A 76 -0.11 -3.73 5.44
CA GLY A 76 0.72 -4.81 4.87
C GLY A 76 -0.07 -5.77 3.98
N GLY A 77 -1.30 -6.13 4.36
CA GLY A 77 -2.18 -6.96 3.52
C GLY A 77 -2.82 -6.22 2.34
N PHE A 78 -3.06 -4.91 2.51
CA PHE A 78 -3.65 -4.03 1.50
C PHE A 78 -2.68 -3.71 0.36
N THR A 79 -1.39 -3.58 0.66
CA THR A 79 -0.34 -3.31 -0.33
C THR A 79 0.27 -4.61 -0.85
N THR A 80 0.93 -4.57 -2.01
CA THR A 80 1.59 -5.75 -2.57
C THR A 80 2.75 -5.40 -3.50
N PHE A 81 3.95 -5.77 -3.09
CA PHE A 81 5.15 -5.67 -3.94
C PHE A 81 5.29 -6.87 -4.90
N SER A 82 4.75 -8.04 -4.53
CA SER A 82 4.82 -9.24 -5.36
C SER A 82 3.94 -9.13 -6.61
N ALA A 83 2.72 -8.59 -6.52
CA ALA A 83 1.89 -8.35 -7.70
C ALA A 83 2.55 -7.32 -8.64
N PHE A 84 3.08 -6.24 -8.08
CA PHE A 84 3.88 -5.25 -8.81
C PHE A 84 5.03 -5.91 -9.58
N SER A 85 5.78 -6.78 -8.91
CA SER A 85 6.92 -7.48 -9.52
C SER A 85 6.49 -8.42 -10.64
N LEU A 86 5.38 -9.14 -10.45
CA LEU A 86 4.80 -10.02 -11.49
C LEU A 86 4.36 -9.23 -12.72
N GLU A 87 3.74 -8.06 -12.52
CA GLU A 87 3.28 -7.19 -13.61
C GLU A 87 4.48 -6.65 -14.41
N VAL A 88 5.53 -6.18 -13.73
CA VAL A 88 6.78 -5.74 -14.37
C VAL A 88 7.40 -6.90 -15.16
N ALA A 89 7.54 -8.07 -14.55
CA ALA A 89 8.09 -9.26 -15.21
C ALA A 89 7.27 -9.68 -16.43
N THR A 90 5.93 -9.59 -16.34
CA THR A 90 5.03 -9.92 -17.45
C THR A 90 5.22 -8.94 -18.61
N MET A 91 5.29 -7.63 -18.33
CA MET A 91 5.55 -6.62 -19.37
C MET A 91 6.90 -6.84 -20.05
N LEU A 92 7.95 -7.13 -19.28
CA LEU A 92 9.29 -7.42 -19.83
C LEU A 92 9.27 -8.66 -20.73
N ARG A 93 8.58 -9.74 -20.32
CA ARG A 93 8.44 -10.97 -21.12
C ARG A 93 7.63 -10.75 -22.41
N SER A 94 6.69 -9.82 -22.40
CA SER A 94 5.91 -9.43 -23.58
C SER A 94 6.64 -8.44 -24.50
N GLY A 95 7.87 -8.04 -24.17
CA GLY A 95 8.64 -7.06 -24.94
C GLY A 95 8.26 -5.60 -24.69
N GLU A 96 7.35 -5.33 -23.76
CA GLU A 96 6.89 -3.97 -23.39
C GLU A 96 7.88 -3.29 -22.42
N THR A 97 9.16 -3.24 -22.78
CA THR A 97 10.25 -2.80 -21.89
C THR A 97 10.10 -1.36 -21.40
N LEU A 98 9.74 -0.44 -22.29
CA LEU A 98 9.50 0.96 -21.93
C LEU A 98 8.37 1.10 -20.91
N LYS A 99 7.27 0.37 -21.13
CA LYS A 99 6.11 0.38 -20.24
C LYS A 99 6.45 -0.22 -18.88
N ALA A 100 7.20 -1.31 -18.84
CA ALA A 100 7.70 -1.91 -17.60
C ALA A 100 8.54 -0.89 -16.80
N GLY A 101 9.48 -0.19 -17.47
CA GLY A 101 10.30 0.85 -16.86
C GLY A 101 9.49 2.03 -16.34
N LEU A 102 8.52 2.51 -17.12
CA LEU A 102 7.60 3.58 -16.70
C LEU A 102 6.75 3.15 -15.51
N TYR A 103 6.15 1.95 -15.56
CA TYR A 103 5.35 1.43 -14.46
C TYR A 103 6.16 1.28 -13.17
N ALA A 104 7.36 0.71 -13.27
CA ALA A 104 8.25 0.56 -12.13
C ALA A 104 8.67 1.92 -11.54
N GLY A 105 9.16 2.83 -12.39
CA GLY A 105 9.61 4.15 -11.97
C GLY A 105 8.49 4.98 -11.35
N VAL A 106 7.34 5.08 -12.03
CA VAL A 106 6.18 5.84 -11.54
C VAL A 106 5.65 5.26 -10.24
N SER A 107 5.55 3.92 -10.11
CA SER A 107 5.05 3.29 -8.89
C SER A 107 5.94 3.58 -7.68
N VAL A 108 7.27 3.50 -7.84
CA VAL A 108 8.21 3.80 -6.76
C VAL A 108 8.16 5.29 -6.41
N LEU A 109 8.23 6.18 -7.41
CA LEU A 109 8.21 7.63 -7.19
C LEU A 109 6.92 8.07 -6.49
N LEU A 110 5.76 7.65 -6.98
CA LEU A 110 4.47 8.00 -6.40
C LEU A 110 4.26 7.35 -5.03
N GLY A 111 4.70 6.11 -4.83
CA GLY A 111 4.62 5.44 -3.52
C GLY A 111 5.41 6.17 -2.44
N VAL A 112 6.69 6.48 -2.72
CA VAL A 112 7.55 7.22 -1.80
C VAL A 112 7.01 8.63 -1.55
N SER A 113 6.61 9.33 -2.62
CA SER A 113 6.05 10.69 -2.50
C SER A 113 4.76 10.69 -1.68
N ALA A 114 3.86 9.73 -1.91
CA ALA A 114 2.63 9.58 -1.16
C ALA A 114 2.89 9.34 0.33
N LEU A 115 3.88 8.53 0.69
CA LEU A 115 4.27 8.32 2.09
C LEU A 115 4.74 9.63 2.74
N PHE A 116 5.61 10.40 2.07
CA PHE A 116 6.06 11.69 2.60
C PHE A 116 4.93 12.72 2.70
N ILE A 117 3.99 12.72 1.75
CA ILE A 117 2.76 13.53 1.84
C ILE A 117 1.96 13.11 3.08
N GLY A 118 1.81 11.81 3.33
CA GLY A 118 1.12 11.29 4.52
C GLY A 118 1.79 11.74 5.83
N LEU A 119 3.12 11.68 5.91
CA LEU A 119 3.87 12.19 7.06
C LEU A 119 3.68 13.71 7.23
N TRP A 120 3.71 14.46 6.13
CA TRP A 120 3.47 15.90 6.15
C TRP A 120 2.05 16.23 6.64
N MET A 121 1.03 15.53 6.15
CA MET A 121 -0.36 15.68 6.60
C MET A 121 -0.50 15.32 8.08
N ALA A 122 0.09 14.22 8.53
CA ALA A 122 0.03 13.81 9.94
C ALA A 122 0.59 14.90 10.88
N ARG A 123 1.71 15.52 10.52
CA ARG A 123 2.25 16.66 11.29
C ARG A 123 1.31 17.86 11.32
N ARG A 124 0.51 18.11 10.28
CA ARG A 124 -0.44 19.22 10.24
C ARG A 124 -1.74 18.93 11.00
N ILE A 125 -2.11 17.65 11.08
CA ILE A 125 -3.38 17.21 11.68
C ILE A 125 -3.21 16.88 13.16
N PHE A 126 -2.04 16.38 13.58
CA PHE A 126 -1.84 15.82 14.91
C PHE A 126 -0.83 16.54 15.80
N ALA A 127 0.00 17.44 15.26
CA ALA A 127 0.85 18.33 16.05
C ALA A 127 0.09 19.63 16.38
#